data_AF-A0A9J6BJK4-F1
#
_entry.id   AF-A0A9J6BJK4-F1
#
_cell.length_a   1.000
_cell.length_b   1.000
_cell.length_c   1.000
_cell.angle_alpha   90.00
_cell.angle_beta   90.00
_cell.angle_gamma   90.00
#
_symmetry.space_group_name_H-M   'P 1'
#
loop_
_entity.id
_entity.type
_entity.pdbx_description
1 polymer ?
#
loop_
_entity_poly.entity_id
_entity_poly.type
_entity_poly.pdbx_seq_one_letter_code
_entity_poly.pdbx_strand_id
1 'polypeptide(L)'
;MMANTCKDPNECIGGYARVVSTVRKLKSSLPNPIYLNVADNFQGTFWYNKFRWNATQYFLDLEPADAMTIGNHEFDHGIEGLVPFLERIKSPVISCNINTTHEPEFGKLFNKSMIIERNGRQIGIVGVTTTFPSGWGRAVVLPEVENVKKEVDNLVEKGIKIIIVLSHSGLEVDREIAKHGGDIDIIVGGHSHSFLYSGTPSIGPDTPVSDYPTIEEQENGRKVLIVQASAYAKYLGNITLYFDEDGEIKNYEGAPIFLSHDIEQDTEVVEKLKPWKKELDAIQNKYIGSIRHQLDAFCYRKECGMGNLVTDSMTLEIPGEGIREALEYSVSDAENLHVMQVSGIKVIYDMTRKPYDRIVDLKVLCQACEIPKYEDLKDTKIYKVVLAEYIYAGGDSYKMFPNMLKIQLKAQEMLMHLQITFRNISN
;
A
#
# COMPACT_ATOMS: atom_id res chain seq x y z
N MET A 1 -1.25 -13.19 -3.30
CA MET A 1 0.17 -13.25 -3.76
C MET A 1 0.73 -11.85 -3.74
N MET A 2 1.86 -11.63 -3.04
CA MET A 2 2.66 -10.41 -3.15
C MET A 2 3.26 -10.32 -4.57
N ALA A 3 3.73 -9.14 -4.99
CA ALA A 3 4.48 -8.96 -6.24
C ALA A 3 5.78 -9.79 -6.20
N ASN A 4 5.67 -11.07 -6.57
CA ASN A 4 6.76 -12.03 -6.55
C ASN A 4 7.50 -12.04 -7.89
N THR A 5 8.77 -12.44 -7.86
CA THR A 5 9.55 -12.70 -9.08
C THR A 5 8.84 -13.76 -9.93
N CYS A 6 8.47 -13.41 -11.15
CA CYS A 6 7.97 -14.40 -12.09
C CYS A 6 9.10 -15.34 -12.53
N LYS A 7 8.85 -16.66 -12.45
CA LYS A 7 9.81 -17.70 -12.81
C LYS A 7 9.46 -18.41 -14.12
N ASP A 8 8.18 -18.63 -14.37
CA ASP A 8 7.68 -19.20 -15.62
C ASP A 8 6.96 -18.12 -16.45
N PRO A 9 7.47 -17.76 -17.64
CA PRO A 9 6.81 -16.82 -18.55
C PRO A 9 5.35 -17.15 -18.85
N ASN A 10 4.98 -18.43 -18.88
CA ASN A 10 3.62 -18.91 -19.17
C ASN A 10 2.67 -18.77 -17.96
N GLU A 11 3.19 -18.42 -16.79
CA GLU A 11 2.40 -18.17 -15.59
C GLU A 11 2.49 -16.69 -15.15
N CYS A 12 3.34 -15.88 -15.80
CA CYS A 12 3.50 -14.47 -15.46
C CYS A 12 2.22 -13.68 -15.73
N ILE A 13 1.75 -12.96 -14.71
CA ILE A 13 0.63 -12.04 -14.80
C ILE A 13 1.10 -10.60 -14.56
N GLY A 14 0.28 -9.64 -14.99
CA GLY A 14 0.47 -8.22 -14.77
C GLY A 14 1.73 -7.66 -15.40
N GLY A 15 2.31 -6.66 -14.72
CA GLY A 15 3.48 -5.92 -15.18
C GLY A 15 3.10 -4.74 -16.08
N TYR A 16 3.83 -3.63 -15.91
CA TYR A 16 3.50 -2.36 -16.56
C TYR A 16 3.52 -2.45 -18.10
N ALA A 17 4.34 -3.33 -18.68
CA ALA A 17 4.34 -3.56 -20.13
C ALA A 17 3.00 -4.10 -20.66
N ARG A 18 2.29 -4.95 -19.90
CA ARG A 18 0.94 -5.42 -20.28
C ARG A 18 -0.11 -4.34 -20.06
N VAL A 19 0.05 -3.52 -19.02
CA VAL A 19 -0.81 -2.35 -18.79
C VAL A 19 -0.74 -1.42 -19.99
N VAL A 20 0.45 -0.99 -20.40
CA VAL A 20 0.65 -0.08 -21.53
C VAL A 20 0.10 -0.66 -22.83
N SER A 21 0.40 -1.93 -23.12
CA SER A 21 -0.15 -2.63 -24.30
C SER A 21 -1.68 -2.58 -24.33
N THR A 22 -2.32 -2.92 -23.21
CA THR A 22 -3.79 -2.95 -23.10
C THR A 22 -4.38 -1.53 -23.17
N VAL A 23 -3.79 -0.55 -22.48
CA VAL A 23 -4.23 0.85 -22.49
C VAL A 23 -4.13 1.44 -23.90
N ARG A 24 -3.01 1.27 -24.59
CA ARG A 24 -2.82 1.76 -25.96
C ARG A 24 -3.84 1.15 -26.92
N LYS A 25 -4.10 -0.17 -26.79
CA LYS A 25 -5.14 -0.85 -27.57
C LYS A 25 -6.52 -0.22 -27.31
N LEU A 26 -6.92 -0.08 -26.06
CA LEU A 26 -8.23 0.50 -25.68
C LEU A 26 -8.37 1.95 -26.15
N LYS A 27 -7.34 2.78 -25.94
CA LYS A 27 -7.32 4.18 -26.40
C LYS A 27 -7.50 4.29 -27.92
N SER A 28 -6.93 3.36 -28.69
CA SER A 28 -7.06 3.36 -30.16
C SER A 28 -8.43 2.88 -30.67
N SER A 29 -9.13 2.05 -29.88
CA SER A 29 -10.39 1.42 -30.29
C SER A 29 -11.64 2.13 -29.79
N LEU A 30 -11.51 3.04 -28.82
CA LEU A 30 -12.63 3.70 -28.15
C LEU A 30 -12.70 5.18 -28.52
N PRO A 31 -13.90 5.79 -28.59
CA PRO A 31 -14.06 7.16 -29.06
C PRO A 31 -13.61 8.22 -28.04
N ASN A 32 -13.84 7.99 -26.74
CA ASN A 32 -13.59 8.96 -25.68
C ASN A 32 -12.84 8.33 -24.49
N PRO A 33 -11.66 7.74 -24.70
CA PRO A 33 -10.95 7.06 -23.63
C PRO A 33 -10.43 8.07 -22.60
N ILE A 34 -10.47 7.67 -21.32
CA ILE A 34 -9.84 8.34 -20.20
C ILE A 34 -9.02 7.30 -19.46
N TYR A 35 -7.73 7.53 -19.29
CA TYR A 35 -6.82 6.66 -18.54
C TYR A 35 -6.46 7.34 -17.21
N LEU A 36 -6.76 6.69 -16.10
CA LEU A 36 -6.56 7.22 -14.75
C LEU A 36 -5.59 6.35 -13.95
N ASN A 37 -4.76 6.99 -13.13
CA ASN A 37 -3.85 6.31 -12.20
C ASN A 37 -4.24 6.63 -10.76
N VAL A 38 -4.59 5.61 -9.99
CA VAL A 38 -5.07 5.76 -8.60
C VAL A 38 -3.94 5.62 -7.57
N ALA A 39 -2.74 6.10 -7.90
CA ALA A 39 -1.59 6.18 -7.01
C ALA A 39 -1.06 4.84 -6.46
N ASP A 40 -0.24 4.89 -5.39
CA ASP A 40 0.58 3.77 -4.87
C ASP A 40 1.45 3.13 -5.97
N ASN A 41 2.13 4.00 -6.73
CA ASN A 41 3.15 3.59 -7.68
C ASN A 41 4.52 3.41 -7.01
N PHE A 42 4.63 3.88 -5.76
CA PHE A 42 5.80 3.74 -4.92
C PHE A 42 5.73 2.46 -4.10
N GLN A 43 6.88 2.05 -3.57
CA GLN A 43 7.04 0.88 -2.71
C GLN A 43 6.65 -0.47 -3.37
N GLY A 44 6.99 -1.58 -2.71
CA GLY A 44 6.47 -2.92 -3.03
C GLY A 44 7.49 -3.90 -3.61
N THR A 45 8.54 -3.42 -4.28
CA THR A 45 9.63 -4.29 -4.78
C THR A 45 11.00 -3.64 -4.65
N PHE A 46 12.06 -4.43 -4.86
CA PHE A 46 13.44 -3.93 -4.85
C PHE A 46 13.70 -2.85 -5.91
N TRP A 47 12.86 -2.76 -6.95
CA TRP A 47 12.90 -1.66 -7.93
C TRP A 47 12.80 -0.30 -7.24
N TYR A 48 11.80 -0.13 -6.37
CA TYR A 48 11.61 1.13 -5.68
C TYR A 48 12.72 1.36 -4.64
N ASN A 49 13.21 0.31 -3.98
CA ASN A 49 14.33 0.46 -3.03
C ASN A 49 15.61 0.97 -3.69
N LYS A 50 15.90 0.51 -4.92
CA LYS A 50 17.11 0.88 -5.66
C LYS A 50 16.94 2.19 -6.44
N PHE A 51 15.84 2.34 -7.17
CA PHE A 51 15.66 3.42 -8.14
C PHE A 51 14.72 4.53 -7.68
N ARG A 52 13.94 4.29 -6.62
CA ARG A 52 12.98 5.25 -6.04
C ARG A 52 12.04 5.80 -7.12
N TRP A 53 11.62 7.05 -6.97
CA TRP A 53 10.74 7.74 -7.89
C TRP A 53 11.24 7.78 -9.34
N ASN A 54 12.55 7.70 -9.58
CA ASN A 54 13.14 7.91 -10.91
C ASN A 54 12.71 6.81 -11.89
N ALA A 55 12.75 5.54 -11.48
CA ALA A 55 12.23 4.46 -12.32
C ALA A 55 10.72 4.58 -12.49
N THR A 56 9.99 4.85 -11.40
CA THR A 56 8.53 4.98 -11.43
C THR A 56 8.09 6.06 -12.42
N GLN A 57 8.63 7.28 -12.32
CA GLN A 57 8.35 8.39 -13.24
C GLN A 57 8.74 8.04 -14.67
N TYR A 58 9.93 7.48 -14.88
CA TYR A 58 10.40 7.14 -16.22
C TYR A 58 9.45 6.18 -16.96
N PHE A 59 8.94 5.15 -16.28
CA PHE A 59 8.01 4.20 -16.89
C PHE A 59 6.60 4.78 -17.03
N LEU A 60 6.07 5.46 -16.01
CA LEU A 60 4.75 6.11 -16.11
C LEU A 60 4.68 7.13 -17.25
N ASP A 61 5.79 7.80 -17.56
CA ASP A 61 5.87 8.76 -18.66
C ASP A 61 5.88 8.15 -20.08
N LEU A 62 5.96 6.82 -20.20
CA LEU A 62 5.83 6.10 -21.48
C LEU A 62 4.37 6.02 -21.94
N GLU A 63 3.44 6.04 -20.98
CA GLU A 63 2.01 6.13 -21.22
C GLU A 63 1.36 7.00 -20.14
N PRO A 64 1.44 8.34 -20.26
CA PRO A 64 0.89 9.25 -19.26
C PRO A 64 -0.62 9.05 -19.08
N ALA A 65 -1.07 9.13 -17.83
CA ALA A 65 -2.47 9.15 -17.48
C ALA A 65 -3.07 10.54 -17.72
N ASP A 66 -4.36 10.58 -18.02
CA ASP A 66 -5.12 11.84 -18.11
C ASP A 66 -5.18 12.53 -16.74
N ALA A 67 -5.20 11.76 -15.65
CA ALA A 67 -5.05 12.24 -14.29
C ALA A 67 -4.45 11.16 -13.38
N MET A 68 -3.71 11.61 -12.35
CA MET A 68 -3.16 10.79 -11.29
C MET A 68 -3.50 11.41 -9.92
N THR A 69 -3.89 10.60 -8.93
CA THR A 69 -3.98 11.06 -7.53
C THR A 69 -2.69 10.76 -6.78
N ILE A 70 -2.64 11.13 -5.50
CA ILE A 70 -1.53 10.80 -4.60
C ILE A 70 -2.01 9.77 -3.58
N GLY A 71 -1.23 8.72 -3.35
CA GLY A 71 -1.49 7.65 -2.39
C GLY A 71 -0.63 7.80 -1.16
N ASN A 72 -0.77 6.87 -0.21
CA ASN A 72 0.04 6.93 1.01
C ASN A 72 1.51 6.57 0.72
N HIS A 73 1.77 5.63 -0.18
CA HIS A 73 3.14 5.20 -0.45
C HIS A 73 3.98 6.24 -1.20
N GLU A 74 3.34 7.21 -1.86
CA GLU A 74 4.03 8.37 -2.42
C GLU A 74 4.81 9.17 -1.34
N PHE A 75 4.41 9.06 -0.07
CA PHE A 75 5.06 9.73 1.08
C PHE A 75 6.03 8.85 1.87
N ASP A 76 6.33 7.62 1.42
CA ASP A 76 7.26 6.70 2.13
C ASP A 76 8.65 7.33 2.39
N HIS A 77 9.06 8.30 1.56
CA HIS A 77 10.33 9.04 1.69
C HIS A 77 10.12 10.51 2.03
N GLY A 78 8.96 10.83 2.61
CA GLY A 78 8.54 12.18 2.91
C GLY A 78 8.30 13.04 1.67
N ILE A 79 7.96 14.31 1.91
CA ILE A 79 7.81 15.33 0.85
C ILE A 79 9.10 15.44 0.01
N GLU A 80 10.28 15.32 0.62
CA GLU A 80 11.57 15.38 -0.07
C GLU A 80 11.73 14.29 -1.14
N GLY A 81 11.21 13.09 -0.89
CA GLY A 81 11.20 11.99 -1.87
C GLY A 81 10.12 12.14 -2.95
N LEU A 82 9.04 12.86 -2.65
CA LEU A 82 7.90 13.04 -3.55
C LEU A 82 8.04 14.25 -4.48
N VAL A 83 8.59 15.37 -4.01
CA VAL A 83 8.74 16.60 -4.82
C VAL A 83 9.44 16.33 -6.16
N PRO A 84 10.58 15.62 -6.21
CA PRO A 84 11.25 15.34 -7.48
C PRO A 84 10.40 14.53 -8.47
N PHE A 85 9.53 13.66 -7.97
CA PHE A 85 8.58 12.92 -8.79
C PHE A 85 7.54 13.85 -9.40
N LEU A 86 6.90 14.68 -8.57
CA LEU A 86 5.84 15.59 -9.01
C LEU A 86 6.36 16.68 -9.96
N GLU A 87 7.60 17.12 -9.82
CA GLU A 87 8.24 18.07 -10.75
C GLU A 87 8.45 17.51 -12.17
N ARG A 88 8.49 16.17 -12.33
CA ARG A 88 8.93 15.50 -13.56
C ARG A 88 7.87 14.65 -14.22
N ILE A 89 6.91 14.13 -13.45
CA ILE A 89 5.84 13.29 -13.98
C ILE A 89 5.00 14.07 -15.00
N LYS A 90 4.70 13.45 -16.14
CA LYS A 90 3.89 14.09 -17.20
C LYS A 90 2.39 14.04 -16.93
N SER A 91 1.94 13.05 -16.17
CA SER A 91 0.54 12.92 -15.77
C SER A 91 0.17 14.08 -14.83
N PRO A 92 -0.92 14.81 -15.09
CA PRO A 92 -1.42 15.82 -14.16
C PRO A 92 -1.77 15.17 -12.81
N VAL A 93 -1.28 15.76 -11.72
CA VAL A 93 -1.51 15.24 -10.37
C VAL A 93 -2.57 16.07 -9.65
N ILE A 94 -3.53 15.40 -9.02
CA ILE A 94 -4.64 16.01 -8.30
C ILE A 94 -4.84 15.40 -6.90
N SER A 95 -5.09 16.23 -5.89
CA SER A 95 -5.54 15.81 -4.56
C SER A 95 -6.15 17.01 -3.81
N CYS A 96 -7.43 16.91 -3.43
CA CYS A 96 -8.20 18.02 -2.87
C CYS A 96 -8.03 18.20 -1.36
N ASN A 97 -7.63 17.15 -0.65
CA ASN A 97 -7.64 17.11 0.81
C ASN A 97 -6.25 17.22 1.45
N ILE A 98 -5.19 17.49 0.68
CA ILE A 98 -3.87 17.77 1.22
C ILE A 98 -3.75 19.28 1.47
N ASN A 99 -3.76 19.69 2.74
CA ASN A 99 -3.52 21.05 3.15
C ASN A 99 -2.01 21.36 3.16
N THR A 100 -1.60 22.24 2.24
CA THR A 100 -0.20 22.64 2.02
C THR A 100 0.08 24.08 2.49
N THR A 101 -0.75 24.65 3.38
CA THR A 101 -0.56 26.02 3.91
C THR A 101 0.84 26.24 4.50
N HIS A 102 1.40 25.20 5.13
CA HIS A 102 2.75 25.24 5.71
C HIS A 102 3.82 24.66 4.78
N GLU A 103 3.49 24.20 3.57
CA GLU A 103 4.40 23.70 2.53
C GLU A 103 4.00 24.23 1.14
N PRO A 104 4.00 25.57 0.92
CA PRO A 104 3.39 26.16 -0.28
C PRO A 104 4.09 25.78 -1.58
N GLU A 105 5.41 25.55 -1.59
CA GLU A 105 6.13 25.10 -2.79
C GLU A 105 5.72 23.69 -3.21
N PHE A 106 5.50 22.80 -2.25
CA PHE A 106 4.94 21.47 -2.50
C PHE A 106 3.51 21.57 -3.04
N GLY A 107 2.69 22.46 -2.48
CA GLY A 107 1.32 22.69 -2.92
C GLY A 107 1.17 23.23 -4.35
N LYS A 108 2.23 23.76 -4.97
CA LYS A 108 2.19 24.21 -6.38
C LYS A 108 2.31 23.07 -7.39
N LEU A 109 2.69 21.87 -6.94
CA LEU A 109 3.01 20.74 -7.81
C LEU A 109 1.79 19.88 -8.20
N PHE A 110 0.62 20.14 -7.60
CA PHE A 110 -0.62 19.43 -7.89
C PHE A 110 -1.81 20.37 -7.70
N ASN A 111 -2.93 20.03 -8.31
CA ASN A 111 -4.18 20.77 -8.15
C ASN A 111 -5.17 19.99 -7.27
N LYS A 112 -6.28 20.61 -6.86
CA LYS A 112 -7.35 19.86 -6.15
C LYS A 112 -8.17 19.00 -7.11
N SER A 113 -8.47 19.59 -8.27
CA SER A 113 -9.26 19.03 -9.35
C SER A 113 -8.73 19.51 -10.69
N MET A 114 -9.24 18.91 -11.77
CA MET A 114 -9.01 19.37 -13.13
C MET A 114 -10.25 19.12 -13.99
N ILE A 115 -10.32 19.79 -15.14
CA ILE A 115 -11.38 19.59 -16.13
C ILE A 115 -10.73 19.11 -17.41
N ILE A 116 -11.22 18.02 -17.97
CA ILE A 116 -10.86 17.53 -19.30
C ILE A 116 -12.06 17.63 -20.25
N GLU A 117 -11.80 17.66 -21.55
CA GLU A 117 -12.85 17.63 -22.56
C GLU A 117 -12.76 16.35 -23.41
N ARG A 118 -13.91 15.74 -23.68
CA ARG A 118 -14.06 14.63 -24.64
C ARG A 118 -15.32 14.86 -25.46
N ASN A 119 -15.16 14.90 -26.79
CA ASN A 119 -16.25 15.10 -27.74
C ASN A 119 -17.17 16.29 -27.39
N GLY A 120 -16.58 17.45 -27.03
CA GLY A 120 -17.31 18.67 -26.66
C GLY A 120 -17.95 18.65 -25.27
N ARG A 121 -17.75 17.61 -24.46
CA ARG A 121 -18.26 17.50 -23.09
C ARG A 121 -17.14 17.70 -22.08
N GLN A 122 -17.38 18.57 -21.11
CA GLN A 122 -16.45 18.80 -20.00
C GLN A 122 -16.69 17.77 -18.88
N ILE A 123 -15.59 17.23 -18.35
CA ILE A 123 -15.58 16.22 -17.30
C ILE A 123 -14.66 16.72 -16.19
N GLY A 124 -15.21 16.89 -14.99
CA GLY A 124 -14.48 17.23 -13.79
C GLY A 124 -13.84 15.99 -13.16
N ILE A 125 -12.60 16.12 -12.71
CA ILE A 125 -11.89 15.05 -12.00
C ILE A 125 -11.36 15.62 -10.68
N VAL A 126 -11.80 15.05 -9.56
CA VAL A 126 -11.40 15.44 -8.20
C VAL A 126 -10.49 14.36 -7.62
N GLY A 127 -9.30 14.73 -7.15
CA GLY A 127 -8.39 13.78 -6.50
C GLY A 127 -8.62 13.73 -4.99
N VAL A 128 -8.43 12.58 -4.36
CA VAL A 128 -8.44 12.46 -2.89
C VAL A 128 -7.46 11.40 -2.42
N THR A 129 -6.84 11.65 -1.27
CA THR A 129 -5.78 10.83 -0.67
C THR A 129 -6.20 10.39 0.74
N THR A 130 -5.95 9.11 1.09
CA THR A 130 -6.23 8.57 2.43
C THR A 130 -5.58 9.36 3.55
N THR A 131 -6.30 9.51 4.65
CA THR A 131 -5.79 10.03 5.92
C THR A 131 -4.89 9.01 6.62
N PHE A 132 -3.63 8.91 6.21
CA PHE A 132 -2.65 7.99 6.82
C PHE A 132 -1.72 8.69 7.84
N PRO A 133 -1.24 8.04 8.91
CA PRO A 133 -0.35 8.67 9.89
C PRO A 133 1.14 8.47 9.54
N SER A 134 1.71 9.19 8.58
CA SER A 134 3.17 9.48 8.48
C SER A 134 3.56 10.12 7.13
N GLY A 135 4.75 10.73 7.07
CA GLY A 135 5.38 11.15 5.80
C GLY A 135 5.00 12.53 5.26
N TRP A 136 3.99 13.20 5.84
CA TRP A 136 3.45 14.46 5.30
C TRP A 136 4.27 15.73 5.57
N GLY A 137 5.39 15.66 6.28
CA GLY A 137 6.11 16.86 6.70
C GLY A 137 5.20 17.80 7.50
N ARG A 138 5.05 19.07 7.06
CA ARG A 138 4.08 20.02 7.63
C ARG A 138 2.77 20.12 6.84
N ALA A 139 2.59 19.32 5.80
CA ALA A 139 1.30 19.17 5.16
C ALA A 139 0.35 18.36 6.05
N VAL A 140 -0.95 18.60 5.93
CA VAL A 140 -1.98 17.91 6.71
C VAL A 140 -3.02 17.34 5.77
N VAL A 141 -3.24 16.03 5.82
CA VAL A 141 -4.35 15.41 5.11
C VAL A 141 -5.63 15.63 5.90
N LEU A 142 -6.61 16.25 5.25
CA LEU A 142 -7.91 16.59 5.80
C LEU A 142 -8.94 15.49 5.50
N PRO A 143 -10.07 15.45 6.22
CA PRO A 143 -11.12 14.46 5.98
C PRO A 143 -11.57 14.40 4.52
N GLU A 144 -11.65 13.19 3.98
CA GLU A 144 -11.85 12.89 2.56
C GLU A 144 -13.21 13.40 2.08
N VAL A 145 -14.29 12.97 2.74
CA VAL A 145 -15.69 13.28 2.35
C VAL A 145 -15.94 14.79 2.30
N GLU A 146 -15.53 15.52 3.34
CA GLU A 146 -15.77 16.96 3.43
C GLU A 146 -15.05 17.74 2.33
N ASN A 147 -13.81 17.37 2.02
CA ASN A 147 -13.00 18.09 1.02
C ASN A 147 -13.36 17.69 -0.40
N VAL A 148 -13.72 16.42 -0.64
CA VAL A 148 -14.31 16.00 -1.92
C VAL A 148 -15.59 16.78 -2.17
N LYS A 149 -16.51 16.83 -1.20
CA LYS A 149 -17.77 17.58 -1.35
C LYS A 149 -17.54 19.04 -1.73
N LYS A 150 -16.65 19.73 -1.01
CA LYS A 150 -16.33 21.14 -1.31
C LYS A 150 -15.82 21.34 -2.73
N GLU A 151 -14.96 20.44 -3.22
CA GLU A 151 -14.39 20.56 -4.56
C GLU A 151 -15.38 20.15 -5.66
N VAL A 152 -16.23 19.15 -5.40
CA VAL A 152 -17.35 18.76 -6.27
C VAL A 152 -18.33 19.91 -6.41
N ASP A 153 -18.76 20.53 -5.31
CA ASP A 153 -19.67 21.68 -5.32
C ASP A 153 -19.07 22.85 -6.14
N ASN A 154 -17.77 23.11 -6.04
CA ASN A 154 -17.05 24.12 -6.84
C ASN A 154 -17.05 23.81 -8.35
N LEU A 155 -17.00 22.53 -8.75
CA LEU A 155 -17.09 22.13 -10.16
C LEU A 155 -18.52 22.24 -10.68
N VAL A 156 -19.51 21.86 -9.86
CA VAL A 156 -20.94 22.01 -10.20
C VAL A 156 -21.31 23.48 -10.37
N GLU A 157 -20.82 24.37 -9.50
CA GLU A 157 -21.02 25.83 -9.63
C GLU A 157 -20.43 26.40 -10.93
N LYS A 158 -19.41 25.75 -11.50
CA LYS A 158 -18.83 26.09 -12.80
C LYS A 158 -19.61 25.50 -13.99
N GLY A 159 -20.71 24.79 -13.73
CA GLY A 159 -21.55 24.16 -14.74
C GLY A 159 -21.03 22.80 -15.25
N ILE A 160 -20.09 22.18 -14.53
CA ILE A 160 -19.60 20.83 -14.86
C ILE A 160 -20.65 19.81 -14.45
N LYS A 161 -21.10 19.01 -15.41
CA LYS A 161 -22.19 18.04 -15.22
C LYS A 161 -21.73 16.59 -15.06
N ILE A 162 -20.47 16.30 -15.37
CA ILE A 162 -19.90 14.94 -15.23
C ILE A 162 -18.71 15.03 -14.29
N ILE A 163 -18.75 14.29 -13.18
CA ILE A 163 -17.77 14.37 -12.11
C ILE A 163 -17.26 12.97 -11.75
N ILE A 164 -15.94 12.81 -11.92
CA ILE A 164 -15.17 11.63 -11.52
C ILE A 164 -14.40 11.96 -10.24
N VAL A 165 -14.48 11.09 -9.23
CA VAL A 165 -13.57 11.15 -8.08
C VAL A 165 -12.48 10.09 -8.25
N LEU A 166 -11.23 10.51 -8.24
CA LEU A 166 -10.05 9.65 -8.27
C LEU A 166 -9.50 9.47 -6.85
N SER A 167 -9.83 8.34 -6.23
CA SER A 167 -9.68 8.15 -4.78
C SER A 167 -8.63 7.13 -4.39
N HIS A 168 -7.66 7.54 -3.59
CA HIS A 168 -6.77 6.62 -2.89
C HIS A 168 -7.13 6.52 -1.41
N SER A 169 -8.38 6.14 -1.10
CA SER A 169 -8.90 6.15 0.28
C SER A 169 -9.42 4.79 0.78
N GLY A 170 -9.61 3.82 -0.13
CA GLY A 170 -10.11 2.49 0.20
C GLY A 170 -11.62 2.38 0.00
N LEU A 171 -12.09 1.17 -0.33
CA LEU A 171 -13.46 0.92 -0.76
C LEU A 171 -14.53 1.43 0.23
N GLU A 172 -14.33 1.27 1.53
CA GLU A 172 -15.32 1.74 2.51
C GLU A 172 -15.38 3.28 2.59
N VAL A 173 -14.24 3.96 2.48
CA VAL A 173 -14.22 5.43 2.40
C VAL A 173 -14.81 5.89 1.05
N ASP A 174 -14.55 5.16 -0.03
CA ASP A 174 -15.16 5.41 -1.34
C ASP A 174 -16.69 5.34 -1.25
N ARG A 175 -17.26 4.36 -0.50
CA ARG A 175 -18.70 4.31 -0.24
C ARG A 175 -19.23 5.52 0.53
N GLU A 176 -18.48 5.99 1.52
CA GLU A 176 -18.88 7.18 2.28
C GLU A 176 -18.77 8.47 1.44
N ILE A 177 -17.78 8.57 0.56
CA ILE A 177 -17.69 9.64 -0.45
C ILE A 177 -18.86 9.53 -1.42
N ALA A 178 -19.23 8.33 -1.88
CA ALA A 178 -20.35 8.15 -2.80
C ALA A 178 -21.67 8.62 -2.20
N LYS A 179 -21.90 8.37 -0.91
CA LYS A 179 -23.13 8.79 -0.20
C LYS A 179 -23.17 10.29 0.10
N HIS A 180 -22.04 10.90 0.45
CA HIS A 180 -22.01 12.23 1.07
C HIS A 180 -21.15 13.27 0.34
N GLY A 181 -20.48 12.88 -0.75
CA GLY A 181 -19.51 13.70 -1.49
C GLY A 181 -20.10 14.66 -2.52
N GLY A 182 -21.42 14.79 -2.60
CA GLY A 182 -22.10 15.68 -3.55
C GLY A 182 -22.44 15.01 -4.88
N ASP A 183 -22.48 15.81 -5.95
CA ASP A 183 -22.94 15.39 -7.27
C ASP A 183 -21.85 14.61 -8.03
N ILE A 184 -21.67 13.34 -7.67
CA ILE A 184 -20.63 12.46 -8.19
C ILE A 184 -21.28 11.41 -9.12
N ASP A 185 -20.63 11.10 -10.23
CA ASP A 185 -21.06 10.03 -11.14
C ASP A 185 -20.36 8.70 -10.84
N ILE A 186 -19.04 8.77 -10.68
CA ILE A 186 -18.19 7.60 -10.51
C ILE A 186 -16.99 7.91 -9.63
N ILE A 187 -16.65 6.95 -8.78
CA ILE A 187 -15.43 6.91 -7.99
C ILE A 187 -14.53 5.81 -8.55
N VAL A 188 -13.32 6.20 -8.93
CA VAL A 188 -12.25 5.29 -9.37
C VAL A 188 -11.25 5.18 -8.21
N GLY A 189 -11.34 4.07 -7.48
CA GLY A 189 -10.73 3.89 -6.17
C GLY A 189 -9.47 3.02 -6.15
N GLY A 190 -8.71 3.13 -5.04
CA GLY A 190 -7.50 2.36 -4.73
C GLY A 190 -7.34 2.11 -3.23
N HIS A 191 -6.10 1.94 -2.75
CA HIS A 191 -5.69 1.71 -1.34
C HIS A 191 -6.07 0.34 -0.75
N SER A 192 -7.35 -0.06 -0.76
CA SER A 192 -7.81 -1.29 -0.07
C SER A 192 -7.55 -2.59 -0.84
N HIS A 193 -6.94 -2.50 -2.03
CA HIS A 193 -6.70 -3.62 -2.94
C HIS A 193 -7.97 -4.42 -3.28
N SER A 194 -9.13 -3.77 -3.29
CA SER A 194 -10.41 -4.45 -3.47
C SER A 194 -10.56 -4.95 -4.91
N PHE A 195 -10.80 -6.25 -5.06
CA PHE A 195 -11.16 -6.84 -6.34
C PHE A 195 -12.68 -6.84 -6.50
N LEU A 196 -13.18 -6.09 -7.47
CA LEU A 196 -14.60 -5.99 -7.76
C LEU A 196 -14.89 -6.73 -9.08
N TYR A 197 -15.89 -7.61 -9.09
CA TYR A 197 -16.26 -8.38 -10.29
C TYR A 197 -17.63 -9.05 -10.15
N SER A 198 -18.49 -8.92 -11.18
CA SER A 198 -19.86 -9.48 -11.19
C SER A 198 -20.04 -10.71 -12.08
N GLY A 199 -18.99 -11.15 -12.80
CA GLY A 199 -19.06 -12.30 -13.70
C GLY A 199 -18.87 -13.65 -13.00
N THR A 200 -19.35 -14.72 -13.63
CA THR A 200 -19.15 -16.11 -13.17
C THR A 200 -18.70 -17.01 -14.33
N PRO A 201 -17.59 -17.78 -14.21
CA PRO A 201 -16.67 -17.82 -13.06
C PRO A 201 -15.87 -16.52 -12.92
N SER A 202 -15.25 -16.32 -11.75
CA SER A 202 -14.35 -15.19 -11.53
C SER A 202 -13.12 -15.25 -12.45
N ILE A 203 -12.46 -14.11 -12.63
CA ILE A 203 -11.25 -13.97 -13.47
C ILE A 203 -10.00 -13.80 -12.59
N GLY A 204 -8.93 -14.48 -13.00
CA GLY A 204 -7.65 -14.41 -12.29
C GLY A 204 -7.70 -15.03 -10.88
N PRO A 205 -6.69 -14.73 -10.03
CA PRO A 205 -6.49 -15.43 -8.76
C PRO A 205 -7.25 -14.84 -7.57
N ASP A 206 -7.85 -13.66 -7.70
CA ASP A 206 -8.47 -12.96 -6.58
C ASP A 206 -9.96 -13.31 -6.43
N THR A 207 -10.47 -13.26 -5.20
CA THR A 207 -11.90 -13.43 -4.91
C THR A 207 -12.60 -12.08 -4.89
N PRO A 208 -13.71 -11.88 -5.64
CA PRO A 208 -14.43 -10.62 -5.65
C PRO A 208 -14.99 -10.31 -4.25
N VAL A 209 -14.81 -9.08 -3.79
CA VAL A 209 -15.38 -8.59 -2.50
C VAL A 209 -16.67 -7.80 -2.69
N SER A 210 -16.94 -7.34 -3.91
CA SER A 210 -18.21 -6.73 -4.31
C SER A 210 -18.36 -6.75 -5.84
N ASP A 211 -19.48 -6.25 -6.32
CA ASP A 211 -19.79 -6.14 -7.74
C ASP A 211 -18.95 -5.07 -8.45
N TYR A 212 -18.75 -5.23 -9.77
CA TYR A 212 -18.12 -4.22 -10.62
C TYR A 212 -19.13 -3.68 -11.64
N PRO A 213 -19.47 -2.38 -11.60
CA PRO A 213 -19.20 -1.45 -10.50
C PRO A 213 -20.03 -1.80 -9.25
N THR A 214 -19.52 -1.40 -8.07
CA THR A 214 -20.35 -1.32 -6.86
C THR A 214 -21.21 -0.07 -6.97
N ILE A 215 -22.47 -0.13 -6.54
CA ILE A 215 -23.41 0.98 -6.67
C ILE A 215 -23.85 1.42 -5.28
N GLU A 216 -23.65 2.70 -4.99
CA GLU A 216 -24.19 3.35 -3.80
C GLU A 216 -25.30 4.33 -4.22
N GLU A 217 -26.40 4.35 -3.48
CA GLU A 217 -27.54 5.22 -3.74
C GLU A 217 -27.60 6.32 -2.67
N GLN A 218 -27.63 7.58 -3.11
CA GLN A 218 -27.78 8.75 -2.26
C GLN A 218 -29.26 8.95 -1.86
N GLU A 219 -29.51 9.74 -0.81
CA GLU A 219 -30.88 10.02 -0.32
C GLU A 219 -31.80 10.66 -1.39
N ASN A 220 -31.23 11.36 -2.36
CA ASN A 220 -31.95 11.96 -3.49
C ASN A 220 -32.24 10.95 -4.63
N GLY A 221 -31.85 9.69 -4.48
CA GLY A 221 -32.00 8.62 -5.49
C GLY A 221 -30.90 8.58 -6.56
N ARG A 222 -29.89 9.47 -6.50
CA ARG A 222 -28.73 9.41 -7.42
C ARG A 222 -27.92 8.15 -7.12
N LYS A 223 -27.51 7.46 -8.19
CA LYS A 223 -26.64 6.29 -8.10
C LYS A 223 -25.22 6.68 -8.46
N VAL A 224 -24.29 6.41 -7.55
CA VAL A 224 -22.86 6.63 -7.73
C VAL A 224 -22.19 5.29 -7.94
N LEU A 225 -21.42 5.18 -9.02
CA LEU A 225 -20.67 3.96 -9.33
C LEU A 225 -19.30 3.98 -8.64
N ILE A 226 -18.84 2.85 -8.14
CA ILE A 226 -17.51 2.69 -7.55
C ILE A 226 -16.79 1.55 -8.27
N VAL A 227 -15.57 1.81 -8.72
CA VAL A 227 -14.71 0.81 -9.36
C VAL A 227 -13.34 0.75 -8.68
N GLN A 228 -12.85 -0.46 -8.44
CA GLN A 228 -11.47 -0.76 -8.06
C GLN A 228 -11.00 -2.00 -8.84
N ALA A 229 -9.68 -2.10 -9.06
CA ALA A 229 -9.07 -3.15 -9.88
C ALA A 229 -7.99 -3.94 -9.13
N SER A 230 -8.24 -4.28 -7.85
CA SER A 230 -7.27 -4.99 -6.99
C SER A 230 -5.94 -4.23 -6.92
N ALA A 231 -4.80 -4.92 -7.05
CA ALA A 231 -3.46 -4.36 -6.89
C ALA A 231 -2.42 -5.02 -7.82
N TYR A 232 -1.20 -4.46 -7.80
CA TYR A 232 0.00 -4.98 -8.45
C TYR A 232 -0.08 -5.08 -9.98
N ALA A 233 -0.97 -4.31 -10.59
CA ALA A 233 -1.30 -4.39 -12.01
C ALA A 233 -1.67 -5.82 -12.46
N LYS A 234 -2.28 -6.63 -11.59
CA LYS A 234 -2.86 -7.93 -12.00
C LYS A 234 -4.08 -7.73 -12.91
N TYR A 235 -4.79 -6.64 -12.70
CA TYR A 235 -5.97 -6.26 -13.46
C TYR A 235 -5.85 -4.82 -13.93
N LEU A 236 -6.50 -4.51 -15.06
CA LEU A 236 -6.75 -3.16 -15.52
C LEU A 236 -8.25 -2.89 -15.41
N GLY A 237 -8.66 -1.91 -14.61
CA GLY A 237 -10.06 -1.48 -14.55
C GLY A 237 -10.53 -1.00 -15.93
N ASN A 238 -11.70 -1.46 -16.37
CA ASN A 238 -12.28 -1.08 -17.66
C ASN A 238 -13.80 -0.94 -17.50
N ILE A 239 -14.30 0.29 -17.65
CA ILE A 239 -15.72 0.61 -17.57
C ILE A 239 -16.07 1.64 -18.65
N THR A 240 -17.17 1.41 -19.33
CA THR A 240 -17.78 2.32 -20.30
C THR A 240 -19.05 2.87 -19.69
N LEU A 241 -19.18 4.20 -19.66
CA LEU A 241 -20.36 4.90 -19.15
C LEU A 241 -21.10 5.59 -20.30
N TYR A 242 -22.42 5.47 -20.30
CA TYR A 242 -23.30 6.09 -21.28
C TYR A 242 -24.09 7.20 -20.60
N PHE A 243 -23.70 8.43 -20.88
CA PHE A 243 -24.33 9.64 -20.31
C PHE A 243 -25.37 10.22 -21.26
N ASP A 244 -26.48 10.75 -20.73
CA ASP A 244 -27.41 11.57 -21.49
C ASP A 244 -26.92 13.03 -21.65
N GLU A 245 -27.72 13.91 -22.26
CA GLU A 245 -27.37 15.33 -22.49
C GLU A 245 -27.21 16.14 -21.19
N ASP A 246 -27.85 15.71 -20.11
CA ASP A 246 -27.78 16.35 -18.80
C ASP A 246 -26.61 15.85 -17.95
N GLY A 247 -25.85 14.86 -18.44
CA GLY A 247 -24.68 14.35 -17.71
C GLY A 247 -25.04 13.21 -16.76
N GLU A 248 -26.24 12.64 -16.87
CA GLU A 248 -26.67 11.53 -16.04
C GLU A 248 -26.34 10.19 -16.69
N ILE A 249 -25.85 9.24 -15.89
CA ILE A 249 -25.56 7.87 -16.36
C ILE A 249 -26.86 7.15 -16.68
N LYS A 250 -27.06 6.78 -17.95
CA LYS A 250 -28.18 5.94 -18.42
C LYS A 250 -27.86 4.46 -18.42
N ASN A 251 -26.60 4.12 -18.71
CA ASN A 251 -26.14 2.75 -18.74
C ASN A 251 -24.64 2.67 -18.48
N TYR A 252 -24.15 1.49 -18.08
CA TYR A 252 -22.73 1.20 -17.97
C TYR A 252 -22.48 -0.26 -18.37
N GLU A 253 -21.26 -0.53 -18.81
CA GLU A 253 -20.79 -1.90 -19.04
C GLU A 253 -19.29 -1.97 -18.81
N GLY A 254 -18.80 -3.19 -18.59
CA GLY A 254 -17.37 -3.44 -18.42
C GLY A 254 -17.08 -4.32 -17.23
N ALA A 255 -15.80 -4.69 -17.12
CA ALA A 255 -15.24 -5.44 -16.02
C ALA A 255 -13.72 -5.24 -16.04
N PRO A 256 -13.00 -5.45 -14.92
CA PRO A 256 -11.55 -5.48 -14.94
C PRO A 256 -11.03 -6.50 -15.95
N ILE A 257 -9.96 -6.15 -16.65
CA ILE A 257 -9.26 -7.05 -17.57
C ILE A 257 -8.14 -7.72 -16.80
N PHE A 258 -8.20 -9.04 -16.65
CA PHE A 258 -7.11 -9.81 -16.05
C PHE A 258 -5.90 -9.81 -16.99
N LEU A 259 -4.78 -9.26 -16.53
CA LEU A 259 -3.55 -9.15 -17.30
C LEU A 259 -2.78 -10.49 -17.25
N SER A 260 -3.32 -11.52 -17.91
CA SER A 260 -2.71 -12.85 -17.98
C SER A 260 -1.44 -12.87 -18.85
N HIS A 261 -0.81 -14.05 -18.93
CA HIS A 261 0.33 -14.27 -19.82
C HIS A 261 -0.03 -14.15 -21.30
N ASP A 262 -1.31 -14.34 -21.67
CA ASP A 262 -1.82 -14.25 -23.05
C ASP A 262 -1.83 -12.82 -23.59
N ILE A 263 -1.79 -11.81 -22.71
CA ILE A 263 -1.70 -10.42 -23.12
C ILE A 263 -0.25 -10.10 -23.46
N GLU A 264 -0.05 -9.72 -24.72
CA GLU A 264 1.23 -9.27 -25.25
C GLU A 264 1.74 -8.07 -24.46
N GLN A 265 3.03 -8.12 -24.11
CA GLN A 265 3.73 -7.02 -23.47
C GLN A 265 4.09 -5.97 -24.52
N ASP A 266 3.97 -4.69 -24.15
CA ASP A 266 4.43 -3.60 -24.99
C ASP A 266 5.94 -3.67 -25.22
N THR A 267 6.35 -3.73 -26.48
CA THR A 267 7.74 -3.96 -26.87
C THR A 267 8.65 -2.79 -26.48
N GLU A 268 8.17 -1.56 -26.56
CA GLU A 268 8.93 -0.38 -26.15
C GLU A 268 9.22 -0.42 -24.64
N VAL A 269 8.21 -0.72 -23.83
CA VAL A 269 8.38 -0.83 -22.38
C VAL A 269 9.36 -1.96 -22.03
N VAL A 270 9.23 -3.13 -22.65
CA VAL A 270 10.13 -4.28 -22.43
C VAL A 270 11.58 -3.93 -22.77
N GLU A 271 11.85 -3.29 -23.91
CA GLU A 271 13.20 -2.87 -24.28
C GLU A 271 13.77 -1.85 -23.30
N LYS A 272 12.95 -0.89 -22.86
CA LYS A 272 13.35 0.13 -21.89
C LYS A 272 13.58 -0.45 -20.49
N LEU A 273 12.96 -1.58 -20.12
CA LEU A 273 13.17 -2.26 -18.84
C LEU A 273 14.55 -2.94 -18.74
N LYS A 274 15.10 -3.44 -19.86
CA LYS A 274 16.36 -4.22 -19.89
C LYS A 274 17.54 -3.58 -19.16
N PRO A 275 17.93 -2.31 -19.40
CA PRO A 275 19.09 -1.71 -18.73
C PRO A 275 18.90 -1.60 -17.21
N TRP A 276 17.71 -1.21 -16.75
CA TRP A 276 17.39 -1.13 -15.32
C TRP A 276 17.40 -2.50 -14.67
N LYS A 277 16.80 -3.51 -15.34
CA LYS A 277 16.80 -4.89 -14.88
C LYS A 277 18.21 -5.44 -14.73
N LYS A 278 19.12 -5.13 -15.67
CA LYS A 278 20.53 -5.54 -15.58
C LYS A 278 21.21 -5.00 -14.31
N GLU A 279 20.96 -3.74 -13.96
CA GLU A 279 21.52 -3.13 -12.76
C GLU A 279 20.90 -3.73 -11.48
N LEU A 280 19.60 -4.02 -11.50
CA LEU A 280 18.90 -4.67 -10.40
C LEU A 280 19.37 -6.12 -10.18
N ASP A 281 19.47 -6.90 -11.27
CA ASP A 281 19.89 -8.29 -11.27
C ASP A 281 21.34 -8.44 -10.73
N ALA A 282 22.20 -7.43 -10.96
CA ALA A 282 23.56 -7.42 -10.40
C ALA A 282 23.58 -7.32 -8.86
N ILE A 283 22.53 -6.75 -8.26
CA ILE A 283 22.38 -6.66 -6.81
C ILE A 283 21.60 -7.87 -6.29
N GLN A 284 20.47 -8.19 -6.93
CA GLN A 284 19.53 -9.22 -6.50
C GLN A 284 20.11 -10.64 -6.61
N ASN A 285 20.94 -10.92 -7.63
CA ASN A 285 21.56 -12.23 -7.81
C ASN A 285 22.89 -12.37 -7.08
N LYS A 286 23.28 -11.38 -6.26
CA LYS A 286 24.45 -11.51 -5.39
C LYS A 286 24.14 -12.56 -4.34
N TYR A 287 24.86 -13.67 -4.36
CA TYR A 287 24.77 -14.68 -3.32
C TYR A 287 25.19 -14.08 -1.96
N ILE A 288 24.24 -13.97 -1.04
CA ILE A 288 24.50 -13.51 0.34
C ILE A 288 24.83 -14.72 1.23
N GLY A 289 24.09 -15.82 1.05
CA GLY A 289 24.23 -17.03 1.85
C GLY A 289 23.19 -18.08 1.45
N SER A 290 23.22 -19.24 2.10
CA SER A 290 22.22 -20.30 1.93
C SER A 290 21.68 -20.73 3.29
N ILE A 291 20.41 -21.09 3.32
CA ILE A 291 19.78 -21.72 4.47
C ILE A 291 19.59 -23.21 4.19
N ARG A 292 19.98 -24.06 5.15
CA ARG A 292 19.93 -25.53 5.00
C ARG A 292 18.54 -26.11 5.28
N HIS A 293 17.62 -25.28 5.75
CA HIS A 293 16.26 -25.67 6.12
C HIS A 293 15.26 -24.74 5.44
N GLN A 294 14.11 -25.29 5.06
CA GLN A 294 13.04 -24.49 4.47
C GLN A 294 12.44 -23.58 5.55
N LEU A 295 12.33 -22.28 5.24
CA LEU A 295 11.65 -21.32 6.11
C LEU A 295 10.15 -21.38 5.85
N ASP A 296 9.36 -21.59 6.89
CA ASP A 296 7.92 -21.36 6.83
C ASP A 296 7.60 -19.87 7.01
N ALA A 297 6.59 -19.40 6.27
CA ALA A 297 6.19 -17.99 6.20
C ALA A 297 4.74 -17.75 6.65
N PHE A 298 4.12 -18.75 7.31
CA PHE A 298 2.76 -18.65 7.86
C PHE A 298 2.76 -18.01 9.26
N CYS A 299 3.28 -16.78 9.33
CA CYS A 299 3.65 -16.11 10.58
C CYS A 299 2.48 -15.46 11.35
N TYR A 300 1.26 -15.53 10.82
CA TYR A 300 0.09 -14.80 11.35
C TYR A 300 -0.78 -15.64 12.32
N ARG A 301 -0.46 -16.93 12.53
CA ARG A 301 -1.20 -17.84 13.44
C ARG A 301 -0.32 -18.63 14.39
N LYS A 302 1.01 -18.58 14.20
CA LYS A 302 2.01 -19.31 14.97
C LYS A 302 3.41 -18.75 14.69
N GLU A 303 4.36 -19.14 15.52
CA GLU A 303 5.79 -18.94 15.26
C GLU A 303 6.18 -19.54 13.90
N CYS A 304 7.05 -18.83 13.18
CA CYS A 304 7.52 -19.22 11.86
C CYS A 304 9.02 -18.93 11.71
N GLY A 305 9.72 -19.76 10.93
CA GLY A 305 11.15 -19.62 10.68
C GLY A 305 11.52 -18.31 9.98
N MET A 306 10.67 -17.81 9.06
CA MET A 306 10.91 -16.51 8.42
C MET A 306 10.86 -15.35 9.42
N GLY A 307 9.89 -15.38 10.34
CA GLY A 307 9.74 -14.41 11.41
C GLY A 307 10.98 -14.40 12.29
N ASN A 308 11.40 -15.57 12.75
CA ASN A 308 12.61 -15.73 13.58
C ASN A 308 13.86 -15.17 12.88
N LEU A 309 14.08 -15.50 11.59
CA LEU A 309 15.23 -15.01 10.83
C LEU A 309 15.23 -13.48 10.70
N VAL A 310 14.07 -12.89 10.37
CA VAL A 310 13.95 -11.42 10.25
C VAL A 310 14.19 -10.77 11.61
N THR A 311 13.59 -11.30 12.67
CA THR A 311 13.77 -10.79 14.03
C THR A 311 15.17 -11.03 14.59
N ASP A 312 15.96 -11.96 14.07
CA ASP A 312 17.35 -12.09 14.52
C ASP A 312 18.27 -11.04 13.85
N SER A 313 17.80 -10.36 12.79
CA SER A 313 18.63 -9.53 11.89
C SER A 313 18.57 -8.01 12.09
N MET A 314 17.68 -7.46 12.93
CA MET A 314 17.46 -6.00 13.03
C MET A 314 17.62 -5.47 14.48
N THR A 315 18.82 -5.17 14.97
CA THR A 315 19.02 -4.77 16.39
C THR A 315 18.77 -3.29 16.74
N LEU A 316 18.12 -3.05 17.88
CA LEU A 316 17.82 -1.77 18.56
C LEU A 316 18.04 -1.95 20.08
N GLU A 317 18.10 -0.88 20.88
CA GLU A 317 18.23 -0.92 22.35
C GLU A 317 17.02 -0.25 23.03
N ILE A 318 16.29 -0.96 23.92
CA ILE A 318 15.14 -0.40 24.67
C ILE A 318 15.14 -0.87 26.14
N PRO A 319 14.54 -0.12 27.08
CA PRO A 319 14.37 -0.59 28.46
C PRO A 319 13.38 -1.76 28.54
N GLY A 320 13.56 -2.60 29.57
CA GLY A 320 12.69 -3.76 29.80
C GLY A 320 11.22 -3.39 29.97
N GLU A 321 10.92 -2.26 30.59
CA GLU A 321 9.53 -1.77 30.71
C GLU A 321 8.85 -1.62 29.35
N GLY A 322 9.59 -1.15 28.34
CA GLY A 322 9.07 -1.01 26.97
C GLY A 322 8.80 -2.35 26.29
N ILE A 323 9.61 -3.38 26.56
CA ILE A 323 9.34 -4.76 26.09
C ILE A 323 8.03 -5.27 26.71
N ARG A 324 7.86 -5.08 28.01
CA ARG A 324 6.66 -5.53 28.74
C ARG A 324 5.41 -4.82 28.24
N GLU A 325 5.46 -3.50 28.16
CA GLU A 325 4.34 -2.67 27.72
C GLU A 325 3.89 -3.02 26.29
N ALA A 326 4.85 -3.24 25.40
CA ALA A 326 4.54 -3.66 24.03
C ALA A 326 3.88 -5.05 24.01
N LEU A 327 4.41 -6.03 24.75
CA LEU A 327 3.82 -7.37 24.80
C LEU A 327 2.42 -7.37 25.41
N GLU A 328 2.18 -6.56 26.45
CA GLU A 328 0.85 -6.33 27.01
C GLU A 328 -0.12 -5.70 26.00
N TYR A 329 0.32 -4.68 25.27
CA TYR A 329 -0.45 -4.06 24.21
C TYR A 329 -0.83 -5.06 23.11
N SER A 330 0.13 -5.92 22.71
CA SER A 330 -0.04 -6.92 21.64
C SER A 330 -1.22 -7.88 21.86
N VAL A 331 -1.61 -8.06 23.12
CA VAL A 331 -2.74 -8.90 23.52
C VAL A 331 -3.83 -8.11 24.25
N SER A 332 -3.86 -6.77 24.19
CA SER A 332 -4.79 -5.93 24.96
C SER A 332 -6.24 -5.97 24.44
N ASP A 333 -6.43 -6.02 23.13
CA ASP A 333 -7.73 -6.24 22.48
C ASP A 333 -7.95 -7.75 22.28
N ALA A 334 -8.96 -8.30 22.96
CA ALA A 334 -9.26 -9.73 22.90
C ALA A 334 -10.02 -10.13 21.62
N GLU A 335 -10.64 -9.17 20.93
CA GLU A 335 -11.38 -9.40 19.69
C GLU A 335 -10.49 -9.22 18.45
N ASN A 336 -9.50 -8.32 18.52
CA ASN A 336 -8.51 -8.07 17.46
C ASN A 336 -7.07 -8.11 18.00
N LEU A 337 -6.52 -9.33 18.15
CA LEU A 337 -5.18 -9.51 18.69
C LEU A 337 -4.08 -9.05 17.72
N HIS A 338 -3.16 -8.21 18.21
CA HIS A 338 -1.97 -7.75 17.49
C HIS A 338 -0.70 -8.49 17.97
N VAL A 339 -0.79 -9.83 18.04
CA VAL A 339 0.22 -10.66 18.73
C VAL A 339 1.63 -10.44 18.19
N MET A 340 2.53 -9.98 19.04
CA MET A 340 3.94 -9.87 18.68
C MET A 340 4.61 -11.25 18.66
N GLN A 341 5.26 -11.54 17.55
CA GLN A 341 6.18 -12.67 17.46
C GLN A 341 7.49 -12.27 18.12
N VAL A 342 8.09 -13.22 18.86
CA VAL A 342 9.31 -12.96 19.63
C VAL A 342 10.32 -14.08 19.42
N SER A 343 11.60 -13.70 19.36
CA SER A 343 12.76 -14.59 19.44
C SER A 343 13.57 -14.19 20.68
N GLY A 344 14.06 -15.17 21.45
CA GLY A 344 14.79 -14.91 22.69
C GLY A 344 13.94 -14.36 23.85
N ILE A 345 12.61 -14.39 23.75
CA ILE A 345 11.67 -14.03 24.81
C ILE A 345 10.71 -15.20 25.03
N LYS A 346 10.43 -15.52 26.29
CA LYS A 346 9.37 -16.44 26.71
C LYS A 346 8.36 -15.66 27.51
N VAL A 347 7.13 -15.60 27.00
CA VAL A 347 6.03 -14.89 27.62
C VAL A 347 4.86 -15.84 27.78
N ILE A 348 4.24 -15.81 28.96
CA ILE A 348 3.01 -16.54 29.27
C ILE A 348 1.95 -15.50 29.59
N TYR A 349 0.81 -15.61 28.91
CA TYR A 349 -0.34 -14.74 29.09
C TYR A 349 -1.50 -15.47 29.77
N ASP A 350 -2.20 -14.77 30.65
CA ASP A 350 -3.53 -15.13 31.15
C ASP A 350 -4.56 -14.14 30.60
N MET A 351 -5.30 -14.60 29.59
CA MET A 351 -6.28 -13.79 28.87
C MET A 351 -7.54 -13.48 29.69
N THR A 352 -7.72 -14.08 30.87
CA THR A 352 -8.82 -13.75 31.79
C THR A 352 -8.56 -12.48 32.59
N ARG A 353 -7.30 -12.01 32.62
CA ARG A 353 -6.91 -10.78 33.31
C ARG A 353 -7.24 -9.54 32.49
N LYS A 354 -7.27 -8.39 33.17
CA LYS A 354 -7.55 -7.09 32.53
C LYS A 354 -6.46 -6.74 31.52
N PRO A 355 -6.79 -6.02 30.44
CA PRO A 355 -5.78 -5.51 29.51
C PRO A 355 -4.65 -4.78 30.25
N TYR A 356 -3.41 -4.96 29.79
CA TYR A 356 -2.17 -4.47 30.43
C TYR A 356 -1.79 -5.12 31.78
N ASP A 357 -2.46 -6.21 32.15
CA ASP A 357 -2.12 -7.05 33.30
C ASP A 357 -2.20 -8.54 32.92
N ARG A 358 -1.96 -8.88 31.65
CA ARG A 358 -2.15 -10.24 31.11
C ARG A 358 -0.90 -11.09 31.20
N ILE A 359 0.29 -10.52 31.33
CA ILE A 359 1.54 -11.27 31.44
C ILE A 359 1.66 -11.88 32.85
N VAL A 360 1.79 -13.20 32.91
CA VAL A 360 2.01 -13.95 34.17
C VAL A 360 3.46 -14.40 34.36
N ASP A 361 4.19 -14.61 33.26
CA ASP A 361 5.63 -14.90 33.27
C ASP A 361 6.26 -14.27 32.03
N LEU A 362 7.42 -13.62 32.21
CA LEU A 362 8.14 -12.97 31.13
C LEU A 362 9.64 -13.08 31.36
N LYS A 363 10.26 -13.91 30.53
CA LYS A 363 11.69 -14.20 30.55
C LYS A 363 12.33 -13.81 29.24
N VAL A 364 13.57 -13.36 29.31
CA VAL A 364 14.38 -12.95 28.17
C VAL A 364 15.70 -13.69 28.19
N LEU A 365 16.23 -14.00 27.01
CA LEU A 365 17.52 -14.66 26.86
C LEU A 365 18.63 -13.69 27.30
N CYS A 366 19.53 -14.16 28.16
CA CYS A 366 20.62 -13.31 28.65
C CYS A 366 21.54 -12.85 27.50
N GLN A 367 21.90 -11.57 27.54
CA GLN A 367 22.72 -10.92 26.51
C GLN A 367 24.20 -10.80 26.90
N ALA A 368 24.50 -10.97 28.18
CA ALA A 368 25.84 -10.88 28.77
C ALA A 368 26.15 -12.16 29.55
N CYS A 369 26.19 -13.29 28.83
CA CYS A 369 26.41 -14.62 29.39
C CYS A 369 27.11 -15.51 28.35
N GLU A 370 27.99 -16.40 28.79
CA GLU A 370 28.72 -17.31 27.88
C GLU A 370 27.82 -18.43 27.32
N ILE A 371 26.82 -18.85 28.08
CA ILE A 371 25.84 -19.86 27.68
C ILE A 371 24.45 -19.22 27.77
N PRO A 372 23.71 -19.09 26.65
CA PRO A 372 22.38 -18.47 26.64
C PRO A 372 21.42 -19.20 27.58
N LYS A 373 20.82 -18.44 28.51
CA LYS A 373 19.79 -18.90 29.44
C LYS A 373 18.71 -17.84 29.59
N TYR A 374 17.49 -18.28 29.86
CA TYR A 374 16.37 -17.38 30.11
C TYR A 374 16.42 -16.84 31.54
N GLU A 375 16.30 -15.53 31.69
CA GLU A 375 16.26 -14.81 32.96
C GLU A 375 15.00 -13.93 33.00
N ASP A 376 14.54 -13.56 34.18
CA ASP A 376 13.40 -12.66 34.31
C ASP A 376 13.72 -11.29 33.69
N LEU A 377 12.75 -10.73 32.97
CA LEU A 377 12.86 -9.38 32.45
C LEU A 377 12.96 -8.38 33.63
N LYS A 378 13.92 -7.46 33.54
CA LYS A 378 14.12 -6.38 34.51
C LYS A 378 13.75 -5.06 33.85
N ASP A 379 12.71 -4.41 34.35
CA ASP A 379 12.10 -3.24 33.70
C ASP A 379 13.09 -2.08 33.45
N THR A 380 14.02 -1.82 34.37
CA THR A 380 15.02 -0.75 34.26
C THR A 380 16.28 -1.13 33.48
N LYS A 381 16.44 -2.40 33.08
CA LYS A 381 17.62 -2.85 32.32
C LYS A 381 17.40 -2.54 30.83
N ILE A 382 18.43 -2.04 30.17
CA ILE A 382 18.43 -1.89 28.71
C ILE A 382 18.71 -3.24 28.06
N TYR A 383 17.89 -3.57 27.07
CA TYR A 383 17.98 -4.77 26.26
C TYR A 383 18.19 -4.41 24.81
N LYS A 384 19.08 -5.15 24.16
CA LYS A 384 19.17 -5.15 22.69
C LYS A 384 18.01 -5.99 22.13
N VAL A 385 17.01 -5.36 21.54
CA VAL A 385 15.87 -6.05 20.93
C VAL A 385 15.91 -5.89 19.44
N VAL A 386 15.13 -6.70 18.75
CA VAL A 386 14.87 -6.49 17.34
C VAL A 386 13.41 -6.13 17.14
N LEU A 387 13.17 -5.03 16.42
CA LEU A 387 11.82 -4.54 16.12
C LEU A 387 11.76 -4.01 14.69
N ALA A 388 10.64 -4.25 13.99
CA ALA A 388 10.40 -3.64 12.69
C ALA A 388 10.34 -2.10 12.83
N GLU A 389 10.96 -1.39 11.89
CA GLU A 389 11.01 0.09 11.92
C GLU A 389 9.60 0.71 11.98
N TYR A 390 8.63 0.12 11.29
CA TYR A 390 7.22 0.53 11.34
C TYR A 390 6.65 0.50 12.77
N ILE A 391 6.88 -0.58 13.53
CA ILE A 391 6.39 -0.71 14.91
C ILE A 391 7.16 0.24 15.83
N TYR A 392 8.48 0.40 15.65
CA TYR A 392 9.27 1.39 16.39
C TYR A 392 8.77 2.83 16.18
N ALA A 393 8.35 3.15 14.95
CA ALA A 393 7.80 4.46 14.59
C ALA A 393 6.36 4.69 15.09
N GLY A 394 5.77 3.73 15.81
CA GLY A 394 4.41 3.83 16.35
C GLY A 394 3.32 3.22 15.46
N GLY A 395 3.70 2.47 14.43
CA GLY A 395 2.79 1.66 13.62
C GLY A 395 1.97 0.69 14.47
N ASP A 396 0.78 0.31 13.99
CA ASP A 396 -0.22 -0.49 14.72
C ASP A 396 -0.55 0.05 16.13
N SER A 397 -0.40 1.36 16.31
CA SER A 397 -0.64 2.09 17.57
C SER A 397 0.30 1.72 18.73
N TYR A 398 1.49 1.18 18.45
CA TYR A 398 2.58 0.98 19.43
C TYR A 398 3.27 2.30 19.82
N LYS A 399 2.51 3.21 20.45
CA LYS A 399 2.91 4.60 20.75
C LYS A 399 4.03 4.73 21.81
N MET A 400 4.38 3.65 22.50
CA MET A 400 5.42 3.65 23.53
C MET A 400 6.83 3.81 22.94
N PHE A 401 7.10 3.30 21.73
CA PHE A 401 8.45 3.24 21.18
C PHE A 401 9.04 4.57 20.65
N PRO A 402 8.28 5.47 20.00
CA PRO A 402 8.82 6.75 19.51
C PRO A 402 9.44 7.64 20.60
N ASN A 403 9.06 7.44 21.87
CA ASN A 403 9.59 8.18 23.01
C ASN A 403 10.82 7.52 23.66
N MET A 404 11.28 6.36 23.14
CA MET A 404 12.40 5.60 23.68
C MET A 404 13.70 5.86 22.88
N LEU A 405 14.82 6.02 23.60
CA LEU A 405 16.15 6.36 23.07
C LEU A 405 16.63 5.37 21.99
N LYS A 406 16.95 5.87 20.80
CA LYS A 406 17.56 5.11 19.68
C LYS A 406 19.09 5.09 19.81
N ILE A 407 19.69 3.91 19.96
CA ILE A 407 21.11 3.68 19.69
C ILE A 407 21.21 2.66 18.55
N GLN A 408 21.50 3.14 17.33
CA GLN A 408 21.53 2.31 16.12
C GLN A 408 22.91 1.66 15.96
N LEU A 409 22.98 0.33 15.93
CA LEU A 409 24.19 -0.40 15.51
C LEU A 409 24.21 -0.55 13.99
N LYS A 410 25.37 -0.30 13.38
CA LYS A 410 25.59 -0.51 11.93
C LYS A 410 25.61 -2.01 11.65
N ALA A 411 24.86 -2.44 10.64
CA ALA A 411 24.67 -3.84 10.22
C ALA A 411 25.96 -4.61 9.79
N GLN A 412 27.15 -4.04 9.97
CA GLN A 412 28.42 -4.59 9.49
C GLN A 412 29.08 -5.62 10.43
N GLU A 413 28.53 -5.87 11.63
CA GLU A 413 29.18 -6.71 12.67
C GLU A 413 28.36 -7.93 13.13
N MET A 414 27.51 -8.53 12.29
CA MET A 414 26.77 -9.73 12.70
C MET A 414 27.44 -11.04 12.25
N LEU A 415 28.18 -11.66 13.16
CA LEU A 415 28.50 -13.10 13.16
C LEU A 415 27.29 -13.86 13.73
N MET A 416 26.48 -14.48 12.86
CA MET A 416 25.42 -15.41 13.28
C MET A 416 26.04 -16.73 13.75
N HIS A 417 25.99 -17.01 15.06
CA HIS A 417 26.20 -18.36 15.58
C HIS A 417 24.86 -19.09 15.67
N LEU A 418 24.55 -19.89 14.65
CA LEU A 418 23.42 -20.82 14.69
C LEU A 418 23.90 -22.15 15.34
N GLN A 419 23.55 -22.40 16.60
CA GLN A 419 23.68 -23.74 17.21
C GLN A 419 22.30 -24.33 17.48
N ILE A 420 21.88 -25.29 16.65
CA ILE A 420 20.71 -26.13 16.89
C ILE A 420 21.22 -27.47 17.44
N THR A 421 20.88 -27.79 18.69
CA THR A 421 21.21 -29.08 19.30
C THR A 421 20.04 -30.04 19.12
N PHE A 422 20.29 -31.21 18.52
CA PHE A 422 19.31 -32.30 18.45
C PHE A 422 19.47 -33.21 19.67
N ARG A 423 18.37 -33.51 20.38
CA ARG A 423 18.32 -34.66 21.29
C ARG A 423 17.68 -35.84 20.56
N ASN A 424 18.44 -36.90 20.39
CA ASN A 424 17.97 -38.21 19.97
C ASN A 424 16.80 -38.66 20.85
N ILE A 425 15.71 -39.09 20.23
CA ILE A 425 14.75 -39.98 20.87
C ILE A 425 14.89 -41.32 20.14
N SER A 426 15.71 -42.19 20.71
CA SER A 426 15.71 -43.62 20.43
C SER A 426 14.74 -44.30 21.39
N ASN A 427 13.58 -44.72 20.90
CA ASN A 427 13.23 -46.13 20.65
C ASN A 427 11.88 -46.19 19.95
#